data_AF-A0A831UJ25-F1
#
_entry.id   AF-A0A831UJ25-F1
#
_cell.length_a   1.000
_cell.length_b   1.000
_cell.length_c   1.000
_cell.angle_alpha   90.00
_cell.angle_beta   90.00
_cell.angle_gamma   90.00
#
_symmetry.space_group_name_H-M   'P 1'
#
loop_
_entity.id
_entity.type
_entity.pdbx_description
1 polymer ?
#
loop_
_entity_poly.entity_id
_entity_poly.type
_entity_poly.pdbx_seq_one_letter_code
_entity_poly.pdbx_strand_id
1 'polypeptide(L)'
;MREQVISLCIVTVLFLGILFLIPLKLAERLADALAVQGVIGTDNIFTVQIVPPKDLTIPPTAVRVGKDRLRVSLYRGSVLLGELSLNPRSSGERTFPYLETRGHVKRYAFYAPIQSGMSARVYNAMLTRTYLVFYDAEGNYAGYWLIVWET
;
A
#
# COMPACT_ATOMS: atom_id res chain seq x y z
N MET A 1 -32.29 31.39 22.34
CA MET A 1 -31.20 30.83 23.17
C MET A 1 -30.81 29.41 22.77
N ARG A 2 -31.70 28.42 22.73
CA ARG A 2 -31.34 27.02 22.35
C ARG A 2 -30.68 26.89 20.98
N GLU A 3 -31.17 27.59 19.96
CA GLU A 3 -30.62 27.54 18.59
C GLU A 3 -29.21 28.14 18.48
N GLN A 4 -28.90 29.19 19.26
CA GLN A 4 -27.56 29.80 19.28
C GLN A 4 -26.53 28.90 19.94
N VAL A 5 -26.92 28.15 20.98
CA VAL A 5 -26.04 27.17 21.65
C VAL A 5 -25.76 25.98 20.72
N ILE A 6 -26.76 25.51 19.97
CA ILE A 6 -26.58 24.42 18.99
C ILE A 6 -25.64 24.86 17.86
N SER A 7 -25.84 26.06 17.29
CA SER A 7 -24.95 26.59 16.24
C SER A 7 -23.51 26.77 16.72
N LEU A 8 -23.30 27.25 17.95
CA LEU A 8 -21.96 27.38 18.53
C LEU A 8 -21.29 26.02 18.73
N CYS A 9 -22.01 25.01 19.22
CA CYS A 9 -21.51 23.65 19.35
C CYS A 9 -21.12 23.05 17.99
N ILE A 10 -21.95 23.24 16.95
CA ILE A 10 -21.67 22.75 15.59
C ILE A 10 -20.39 23.40 15.04
N VAL A 11 -20.27 24.72 15.16
CA VAL A 11 -19.08 25.46 14.69
C VAL A 11 -17.84 25.00 15.43
N THR A 12 -17.92 24.82 16.75
CA THR A 12 -16.77 24.39 17.57
C THR A 12 -16.33 22.97 17.23
N VAL A 13 -17.27 22.05 17.02
CA VAL A 13 -16.97 20.66 16.59
C VAL A 13 -16.38 20.63 15.19
N LEU A 14 -16.89 21.45 14.25
CA LEU A 14 -16.32 21.61 12.92
C LEU A 14 -14.89 22.16 12.98
N PHE A 15 -14.66 23.19 13.80
CA PHE A 15 -13.37 23.84 13.93
C PHE A 15 -12.33 22.90 14.55
N LEU A 16 -12.70 22.18 15.61
CA LEU A 16 -11.86 21.14 16.22
C LEU A 16 -11.61 20.00 15.22
N GLY A 17 -12.65 19.53 14.52
CA GLY A 17 -12.52 18.51 13.48
C GLY A 17 -11.51 18.91 12.41
N ILE A 18 -11.57 20.15 11.91
CA ILE A 18 -10.63 20.70 10.94
C ILE A 18 -9.21 20.78 11.53
N LEU A 19 -9.06 21.34 12.74
CA LEU A 19 -7.78 21.53 13.42
C LEU A 19 -7.05 20.21 13.72
N PHE A 20 -7.76 19.11 13.95
CA PHE A 20 -7.12 17.82 14.26
C PHE A 20 -7.05 16.88 13.06
N LEU A 21 -8.08 16.81 12.21
CA LEU A 21 -8.11 15.88 11.09
C LEU A 21 -7.17 16.32 9.96
N ILE A 22 -7.02 17.62 9.71
CA ILE A 22 -6.14 18.10 8.64
C ILE A 22 -4.67 17.81 8.94
N PRO A 23 -4.12 18.17 10.13
CA PRO A 23 -2.74 17.83 10.46
C PRO A 23 -2.49 16.33 10.53
N LEU A 24 -3.46 15.55 11.00
CA LEU A 24 -3.34 14.09 11.02
C LEU A 24 -3.21 13.51 9.61
N LYS A 25 -4.11 13.90 8.69
CA LYS A 25 -4.03 13.49 7.28
C LYS A 25 -2.75 13.98 6.61
N LEU A 26 -2.31 15.19 6.94
CA LEU A 26 -1.06 15.75 6.41
C LEU A 26 0.15 14.96 6.89
N ALA A 27 0.20 14.62 8.18
CA ALA A 27 1.25 13.79 8.76
C ALA A 27 1.27 12.38 8.14
N GLU A 28 0.11 11.78 7.89
CA GLU A 28 0.02 10.49 7.18
C GLU A 28 0.55 10.59 5.74
N ARG A 29 0.19 11.64 5.00
CA ARG A 29 0.69 11.87 3.64
C ARG A 29 2.19 12.15 3.62
N LEU A 30 2.69 12.90 4.61
CA LEU A 30 4.12 13.16 4.76
C LEU A 30 4.87 11.86 5.06
N ALA A 31 4.36 11.03 5.96
CA ALA A 31 4.95 9.72 6.28
C ALA A 31 4.97 8.80 5.06
N ASP A 32 3.89 8.76 4.27
CA ASP A 32 3.83 7.98 3.04
C ASP A 32 4.80 8.54 1.98
N ALA A 33 4.91 9.87 1.83
CA ALA A 33 5.87 10.49 0.91
C ALA A 33 7.33 10.23 1.31
N LEU A 34 7.65 10.31 2.60
CA LEU A 34 8.97 9.98 3.15
C LEU A 34 9.29 8.49 2.95
N ALA A 35 8.31 7.61 3.17
CA ALA A 35 8.48 6.18 2.91
C ALA A 35 8.78 5.91 1.43
N VAL A 36 8.06 6.57 0.51
CA VAL A 36 8.30 6.46 -0.94
C VAL A 36 9.65 7.04 -1.34
N GLN A 37 10.11 8.15 -0.73
CA GLN A 37 11.46 8.68 -0.98
C GLN A 37 12.57 7.76 -0.43
N GLY A 38 12.32 7.08 0.70
CA GLY A 38 13.24 6.09 1.28
C GLY A 38 13.45 4.83 0.42
N VAL A 39 12.61 4.60 -0.60
CA VAL A 39 12.71 3.49 -1.55
C VAL A 39 13.97 3.53 -2.42
N ILE A 40 14.63 4.69 -2.53
CA ILE A 40 15.80 4.88 -3.41
C ILE A 40 16.98 3.96 -3.02
N GLY A 41 17.01 3.44 -1.78
CA GLY A 41 18.05 2.53 -1.29
C GLY A 41 17.62 1.09 -0.99
N THR A 42 16.43 0.63 -1.40
CA THR A 42 16.03 -0.75 -1.11
C THR A 42 16.57 -1.74 -2.13
N ASP A 43 16.99 -2.88 -1.60
CA ASP A 43 17.57 -3.98 -2.37
C ASP A 43 16.50 -4.88 -3.04
N ASN A 44 15.26 -4.86 -2.55
CA ASN A 44 14.25 -5.81 -2.97
C ASN A 44 13.37 -5.25 -4.09
N ILE A 45 13.82 -5.46 -5.34
CA ILE A 45 13.11 -5.10 -6.57
C ILE A 45 12.57 -6.36 -7.24
N PHE A 46 11.27 -6.37 -7.49
CA PHE A 46 10.56 -7.48 -8.11
C PHE A 46 9.83 -7.03 -9.37
N THR A 47 9.75 -7.89 -10.37
CA THR A 47 8.80 -7.77 -11.46
C THR A 47 7.47 -8.38 -11.03
N VAL A 48 6.38 -7.66 -11.28
CA VAL A 48 5.02 -8.04 -10.93
C VAL A 48 4.39 -8.78 -12.09
N GLN A 49 3.92 -10.00 -11.85
CA GLN A 49 3.08 -10.75 -12.77
C GLN A 49 1.73 -10.99 -12.12
N ILE A 50 0.64 -10.57 -12.78
CA ILE A 50 -0.72 -10.71 -12.24
C ILE A 50 -1.36 -11.97 -12.82
N VAL A 51 -1.89 -12.85 -11.97
CA VAL A 51 -2.49 -14.13 -12.36
C VAL A 51 -3.90 -14.26 -11.75
N PRO A 52 -4.97 -14.38 -12.55
CA PRO A 52 -5.00 -14.26 -14.02
C PRO A 52 -4.65 -12.82 -14.48
N PRO A 53 -4.15 -12.63 -15.71
CA PRO A 53 -3.74 -11.32 -16.21
C PRO A 53 -4.94 -10.37 -16.25
N LYS A 54 -4.93 -9.40 -15.34
CA LYS A 54 -5.95 -8.37 -15.22
C LYS A 54 -5.33 -7.12 -14.62
N ASP A 55 -5.68 -5.98 -15.19
CA ASP A 55 -5.27 -4.69 -14.64
C ASP A 55 -5.93 -4.47 -13.28
N LEU A 56 -5.11 -4.22 -12.26
CA LEU A 56 -5.59 -3.87 -10.93
C LEU A 56 -5.83 -2.37 -10.87
N THR A 57 -7.04 -1.98 -11.24
CA THR A 57 -7.52 -0.59 -11.18
C THR A 57 -7.96 -0.19 -9.78
N ILE A 58 -8.33 -1.17 -8.93
CA ILE A 58 -8.78 -0.95 -7.56
C ILE A 58 -7.99 -1.89 -6.65
N PRO A 59 -7.43 -1.40 -5.53
CA PRO A 59 -6.54 -2.22 -4.72
C PRO A 59 -7.29 -3.34 -4.01
N PRO A 60 -6.57 -4.39 -3.60
CA PRO A 60 -7.12 -5.39 -2.70
C PRO A 60 -7.33 -4.79 -1.30
N THR A 61 -8.24 -5.39 -0.53
CA THR A 61 -8.41 -5.07 0.90
C THR A 61 -7.49 -5.91 1.78
N ALA A 62 -7.17 -7.11 1.33
CA ALA A 62 -6.31 -8.05 2.04
C ALA A 62 -5.35 -8.75 1.09
N VAL A 63 -4.21 -9.15 1.63
CA VAL A 63 -3.15 -9.86 0.93
C VAL A 63 -2.66 -11.05 1.75
N ARG A 64 -2.19 -12.09 1.09
CA ARG A 64 -1.58 -13.24 1.75
C ARG A 64 -0.32 -13.64 1.02
N VAL A 65 0.79 -13.75 1.74
CA VAL A 65 2.04 -14.23 1.16
C VAL A 65 2.02 -15.76 1.11
N GLY A 66 2.42 -16.31 -0.03
CA GLY A 66 2.60 -17.75 -0.23
C GLY A 66 3.80 -18.30 0.53
N LYS A 67 3.91 -19.63 0.56
CA LYS A 67 5.02 -20.34 1.22
C LYS A 67 6.38 -20.03 0.58
N ASP A 68 6.37 -19.79 -0.72
CA ASP A 68 7.56 -19.49 -1.51
C ASP A 68 8.07 -18.06 -1.34
N ARG A 69 7.32 -17.18 -0.64
CA ARG A 69 7.64 -15.76 -0.49
C ARG A 69 7.80 -15.01 -1.82
N LEU A 70 7.26 -15.57 -2.91
CA LEU A 70 7.27 -14.96 -4.23
C LEU A 70 5.86 -14.70 -4.72
N ARG A 71 4.86 -15.37 -4.17
CA ARG A 71 3.45 -15.11 -4.48
C ARG A 71 2.76 -14.32 -3.38
N VAL A 72 1.97 -13.33 -3.78
CA VAL A 72 1.07 -12.58 -2.91
C VAL A 72 -0.35 -12.71 -3.47
N SER A 73 -1.17 -13.54 -2.86
CA SER A 73 -2.59 -13.67 -3.20
C SER A 73 -3.34 -12.42 -2.76
N LEU A 74 -4.21 -11.88 -3.61
CA LEU A 74 -4.91 -10.62 -3.43
C LEU A 74 -6.41 -10.84 -3.23
N TYR A 75 -6.98 -10.24 -2.20
CA TYR A 75 -8.38 -10.43 -1.84
C TYR A 75 -9.13 -9.12 -1.72
N ARG A 76 -10.42 -9.14 -2.07
CA ARG A 76 -11.41 -8.14 -1.68
C ARG A 76 -12.51 -8.81 -0.89
N GLY A 77 -12.56 -8.53 0.41
CA GLY A 77 -13.36 -9.35 1.32
C GLY A 77 -12.94 -10.81 1.23
N SER A 78 -13.88 -11.70 0.91
CA SER A 78 -13.64 -13.13 0.71
C SER A 78 -13.26 -13.52 -0.74
N VAL A 79 -13.34 -12.58 -1.70
CA VAL A 79 -13.13 -12.87 -3.12
C VAL A 79 -11.66 -12.76 -3.48
N LEU A 80 -11.10 -13.81 -4.09
CA LEU A 80 -9.76 -13.77 -4.68
C LEU A 80 -9.80 -12.92 -5.96
N LEU A 81 -9.07 -11.82 -5.97
CA LEU A 81 -8.93 -10.95 -7.15
C LEU A 81 -7.88 -11.49 -8.13
N GLY A 82 -6.88 -12.18 -7.61
CA GLY A 82 -5.75 -12.72 -8.36
C GLY A 82 -4.53 -12.89 -7.45
N GLU A 83 -3.40 -13.19 -8.05
CA GLU A 83 -2.12 -13.33 -7.37
C GLU A 83 -1.07 -12.46 -8.05
N LEU A 84 -0.24 -11.81 -7.24
CA LEU A 84 1.00 -11.20 -7.72
C LEU A 84 2.11 -12.24 -7.57
N SER A 85 2.71 -12.66 -8.68
CA SER A 85 4.00 -13.33 -8.66
C SER A 85 5.07 -12.25 -8.75
N LEU A 86 5.88 -12.17 -7.71
CA LEU A 86 7.01 -11.26 -7.56
C LEU A 86 8.27 -11.99 -7.99
N ASN A 87 8.80 -11.66 -9.17
CA ASN A 87 10.03 -12.26 -9.68
C ASN A 87 11.22 -11.32 -9.39
N PRO A 88 12.23 -11.71 -8.61
CA PRO A 88 13.35 -10.83 -8.30
C PRO A 88 14.11 -10.42 -9.57
N ARG A 89 14.40 -9.12 -9.72
CA ARG A 89 15.09 -8.58 -10.90
C ARG A 89 16.62 -8.72 -10.83
N SER A 90 17.17 -8.83 -9.62
CA SER A 90 18.62 -8.93 -9.36
C SER A 90 19.01 -10.39 -9.11
N SER A 91 20.14 -10.83 -9.67
CA SER A 91 20.72 -12.16 -9.46
C SER A 91 21.18 -12.31 -8.00
N GLY A 92 20.28 -12.79 -7.18
CA GLY A 92 20.43 -13.07 -5.75
C GLY A 92 19.04 -13.44 -5.25
N GLU A 93 18.93 -14.43 -4.36
CA GLU A 93 17.66 -14.91 -3.81
C GLU A 93 17.01 -13.86 -2.90
N ARG A 94 16.59 -12.73 -3.46
CA ARG A 94 15.81 -11.71 -2.76
C ARG A 94 14.36 -12.17 -2.78
N THR A 95 13.91 -12.74 -1.66
CA THR A 95 12.53 -13.16 -1.43
C THR A 95 11.75 -12.09 -0.69
N PHE A 96 10.41 -12.14 -0.75
CA PHE A 96 9.58 -11.24 0.05
C PHE A 96 9.82 -11.49 1.55
N PRO A 97 9.87 -10.45 2.41
CA PRO A 97 10.33 -10.61 3.80
C PRO A 97 9.39 -11.41 4.72
N TYR A 98 8.15 -11.67 4.30
CA TYR A 98 7.14 -12.37 5.10
C TYR A 98 6.88 -13.77 4.56
N LEU A 99 6.61 -14.72 5.46
CA LEU A 99 6.33 -16.12 5.14
C LEU A 99 4.92 -16.49 5.61
N GLU A 100 4.08 -16.99 4.70
CA GLU A 100 2.74 -17.51 5.03
C GLU A 100 1.87 -16.54 5.86
N THR A 101 2.14 -15.23 5.76
CA THR A 101 1.50 -14.21 6.60
C THR A 101 0.34 -13.54 5.86
N ARG A 102 -0.71 -13.21 6.59
CA ARG A 102 -1.81 -12.37 6.11
C ARG A 102 -1.57 -10.91 6.44
N GLY A 103 -2.01 -10.03 5.56
CA GLY A 103 -1.97 -8.61 5.80
C GLY A 103 -3.18 -7.93 5.20
N HIS A 104 -3.44 -6.71 5.65
CA HIS A 104 -4.47 -5.86 5.07
C HIS A 104 -3.85 -4.60 4.48
N VAL A 105 -4.42 -4.14 3.37
CA VAL A 105 -4.01 -2.87 2.75
C VAL A 105 -4.66 -1.75 3.54
N LYS A 106 -3.86 -1.08 4.37
CA LYS A 106 -4.34 0.00 5.23
C LYS A 106 -4.46 1.33 4.47
N ARG A 107 -3.49 1.61 3.60
CA ARG A 107 -3.46 2.82 2.76
C ARG A 107 -2.92 2.50 1.39
N TYR A 108 -3.32 3.29 0.40
CA TYR A 108 -2.84 3.16 -0.96
C TYR A 108 -2.97 4.46 -1.74
N ALA A 109 -2.23 4.56 -2.85
CA ALA A 109 -2.49 5.52 -3.91
C ALA A 109 -2.27 4.85 -5.28
N PHE A 110 -3.12 5.20 -6.25
CA PHE A 110 -2.95 4.83 -7.65
C PHE A 110 -2.93 6.08 -8.51
N TYR A 111 -1.89 6.16 -9.33
CA TYR A 111 -1.75 7.15 -10.40
C TYR A 111 -1.88 6.48 -11.77
N ALA A 112 -1.61 5.17 -11.84
CA ALA A 112 -1.89 4.31 -12.98
C ALA A 112 -2.38 2.92 -12.49
N PRO A 113 -3.12 2.16 -13.32
CA PRO A 113 -3.45 0.76 -13.04
C PRO A 113 -2.18 -0.08 -12.85
N ILE A 114 -2.21 -1.07 -11.94
CA ILE A 114 -1.10 -2.03 -11.84
C ILE A 114 -1.28 -3.10 -12.90
N GLN A 115 -0.31 -3.17 -13.80
CA GLN A 115 -0.26 -4.07 -14.93
C GLN A 115 0.85 -5.11 -14.74
N SER A 116 0.76 -6.18 -15.52
CA SER A 116 1.82 -7.17 -15.58
C SER A 116 3.10 -6.58 -16.18
N GLY A 117 4.27 -7.00 -15.69
CA GLY A 117 5.58 -6.51 -16.14
C GLY A 117 6.07 -5.24 -15.43
N MET A 118 5.23 -4.63 -14.58
CA MET A 118 5.65 -3.52 -13.72
C MET A 118 6.69 -3.95 -12.69
N SER A 119 7.45 -3.00 -12.17
CA SER A 119 8.36 -3.27 -11.06
C SER A 119 7.75 -2.83 -9.72
N ALA A 120 7.87 -3.68 -8.71
CA ALA A 120 7.51 -3.38 -7.34
C ALA A 120 8.77 -3.37 -6.48
N ARG A 121 8.94 -2.30 -5.71
CA ARG A 121 9.98 -2.20 -4.68
C ARG A 121 9.35 -2.41 -3.32
N VAL A 122 9.97 -3.26 -2.51
CA VAL A 122 9.50 -3.56 -1.15
C VAL A 122 10.31 -2.73 -0.16
N TYR A 123 9.60 -1.91 0.63
CA TYR A 123 10.20 -1.10 1.69
C TYR A 123 9.56 -1.44 3.04
N ASN A 124 10.38 -1.78 4.03
CA ASN A 124 9.90 -2.09 5.37
C ASN A 124 10.00 -0.83 6.24
N ALA A 125 8.86 -0.19 6.53
CA ALA A 125 8.83 1.07 7.25
C ALA A 125 8.82 0.90 8.78
N MET A 126 8.35 -0.25 9.28
CA MET A 126 8.33 -0.68 10.70
C MET A 126 8.17 -2.21 10.75
N LEU A 127 8.35 -2.85 11.91
CA LEU A 127 8.30 -4.32 12.07
C LEU A 127 7.12 -5.03 11.38
N THR A 128 5.94 -4.40 11.35
CA THR A 128 4.72 -4.99 10.76
C THR A 128 4.17 -4.21 9.56
N ARG A 129 4.90 -3.20 9.06
CA ARG A 129 4.43 -2.28 8.04
C ARG A 129 5.32 -2.29 6.81
N THR A 130 4.75 -2.69 5.69
CA THR A 130 5.49 -2.81 4.43
C THR A 130 4.81 -2.03 3.33
N TYR A 131 5.61 -1.23 2.63
CA TYR A 131 5.20 -0.55 1.41
C TYR A 131 5.60 -1.40 0.20
N LEU A 132 4.62 -1.69 -0.64
CA LEU A 132 4.83 -2.09 -2.03
C LEU A 132 4.71 -0.85 -2.89
N VAL A 133 5.81 -0.43 -3.51
CA VAL A 133 5.87 0.78 -4.34
C VAL A 133 6.05 0.37 -5.79
N PHE A 134 5.12 0.77 -6.64
CA PHE A 134 5.02 0.32 -8.02
C PHE A 134 5.55 1.37 -8.98
N TYR A 135 6.31 0.91 -9.96
CA TYR A 135 6.82 1.70 -11.08
C TYR A 135 6.48 0.99 -12.39
N ASP A 136 6.14 1.77 -13.40
CA ASP A 136 5.92 1.24 -14.75
C ASP A 136 7.25 0.77 -15.40
N ALA A 137 7.17 0.30 -16.64
CA ALA A 137 8.34 -0.18 -17.39
C ALA A 137 9.37 0.92 -17.69
N GLU A 138 8.94 2.18 -17.75
CA GLU A 138 9.78 3.35 -17.97
C GLU A 138 10.43 3.86 -16.67
N GLY A 139 10.00 3.33 -15.52
CA GLY A 139 10.46 3.72 -14.20
C GLY A 139 9.68 4.89 -13.61
N ASN A 140 8.56 5.29 -14.21
CA ASN A 140 7.67 6.29 -13.63
C ASN A 140 6.90 5.68 -12.45
N TYR A 141 6.70 6.49 -11.42
CA TYR A 141 5.96 6.08 -10.23
C TYR A 141 4.47 5.91 -10.53
N ALA A 142 3.93 4.73 -10.25
CA ALA A 142 2.55 4.37 -10.53
C ALA A 142 1.66 4.34 -9.28
N GLY A 143 2.24 4.15 -8.09
CA GLY A 143 1.50 4.12 -6.84
C GLY A 143 2.16 3.30 -5.74
N TYR A 144 1.45 3.13 -4.62
CA TYR A 144 1.90 2.31 -3.51
C TYR A 144 0.74 1.67 -2.75
N TRP A 145 1.03 0.56 -2.07
CA TRP A 145 0.19 -0.01 -1.03
C TRP A 145 0.97 -0.11 0.28
N LEU A 146 0.39 0.39 1.37
CA LEU A 146 0.85 0.12 2.73
C LEU A 146 0.09 -1.10 3.26
N ILE A 147 0.83 -2.17 3.47
CA ILE A 147 0.33 -3.41 4.07
C ILE A 147 0.71 -3.43 5.55
N VAL A 148 -0.27 -3.76 6.38
CA VAL A 148 -0.07 -4.09 7.80
C VAL A 148 -0.25 -5.60 7.95
N TRP A 149 0.80 -6.26 8.44
CA TRP A 149 0.83 -7.70 8.61
C TRP A 149 0.26 -8.12 9.97
N GLU A 150 -0.50 -9.22 9.95
CA GLU A 150 -1.03 -9.90 11.13
C GLU A 150 0.08 -10.83 11.65
N THR A 151 0.97 -10.30 12.47
CA THR A 151 2.02 -11.06 13.18
C THR A 151 1.54 -11.57 14.52
#